data_AF-A0A921IH68-F1
#
_entry.id   AF-A0A921IH68-F1
#
_cell.length_a   1.000
_cell.length_b   1.000
_cell.length_c   1.000
_cell.angle_alpha   90.00
_cell.angle_beta   90.00
_cell.angle_gamma   90.00
#
_symmetry.space_group_name_H-M   'P 1'
#
loop_
_entity.id
_entity.type
_entity.pdbx_description
1 polymer ?
#
loop_
_entity_poly.entity_id
_entity_poly.type
_entity_poly.pdbx_seq_one_letter_code
_entity_poly.pdbx_strand_id
1 'polypeptide(L)'
;EGSWNGVPGDACVSMNASVNRITNSKNNAQLRVELEIQTTGALMQAAAAEALCEVELGEEYADGNDGPVLYLYYAREGERVFDIAKRYHARAKDLVAANHLESDGKAPQDLTTETACLLIPAAL
;
A
#
# COMPACT_ATOMS: atom_id res chain seq x y z
N GLU A 1 -38.10 -33.31 3.34
CA GLU A 1 -37.37 -33.52 2.08
C GLU A 1 -38.33 -33.25 0.93
N GLY A 2 -37.99 -32.33 0.03
CA GLY A 2 -38.82 -32.01 -1.13
C GLY A 2 -38.36 -32.82 -2.33
N SER A 3 -39.24 -33.63 -2.93
CA SER A 3 -38.97 -34.31 -4.19
C SER A 3 -39.31 -33.38 -5.35
N TRP A 4 -38.34 -33.12 -6.22
CA TRP A 4 -38.55 -32.37 -7.45
C TRP A 4 -39.03 -33.31 -8.56
N ASN A 5 -40.10 -32.92 -9.27
CA ASN A 5 -40.82 -33.76 -10.24
C ASN A 5 -40.55 -33.40 -11.71
N GLY A 6 -39.50 -32.61 -11.99
CA GLY A 6 -39.15 -32.22 -13.37
C GLY A 6 -38.22 -33.23 -14.05
N VAL A 7 -37.95 -33.00 -15.34
CA VAL A 7 -37.01 -33.81 -16.14
C VAL A 7 -35.61 -33.23 -15.96
N PRO A 8 -34.51 -33.99 -15.82
CA PRO A 8 -33.17 -33.43 -15.54
C PRO A 8 -32.72 -32.26 -16.46
N GLY A 9 -33.23 -32.16 -17.69
CA GLY A 9 -33.00 -31.02 -18.59
C GLY A 9 -33.70 -29.71 -18.20
N ASP A 10 -34.68 -29.76 -17.29
CA ASP A 10 -35.41 -28.62 -16.72
C ASP A 10 -34.77 -28.13 -15.40
N ALA A 11 -33.80 -28.87 -14.87
CA ALA A 11 -33.07 -28.47 -13.67
C ALA A 11 -31.96 -27.49 -14.07
N CYS A 12 -32.18 -26.20 -13.82
CA CYS A 12 -31.08 -25.25 -13.82
C CYS A 12 -30.32 -25.38 -12.49
N VAL A 13 -29.10 -25.90 -12.53
CA VAL A 13 -28.20 -25.85 -11.38
C VAL A 13 -27.79 -24.40 -11.20
N SER A 14 -28.33 -23.74 -10.18
CA SER A 14 -27.89 -22.41 -9.78
C SER A 14 -26.52 -22.52 -9.11
N MET A 15 -25.48 -22.40 -9.93
CA MET A 15 -24.14 -22.13 -9.43
C MET A 15 -24.02 -20.62 -9.24
N ASN A 16 -23.87 -20.18 -8.01
CA ASN A 16 -23.43 -18.81 -7.75
C ASN A 16 -21.92 -18.80 -7.65
N ALA A 17 -21.29 -17.84 -8.33
CA ALA A 17 -19.88 -17.53 -8.17
C ALA A 17 -19.75 -16.05 -7.77
N SER A 18 -18.94 -15.77 -6.76
CA SER A 18 -18.62 -14.41 -6.34
C SER A 18 -17.12 -14.26 -6.15
N VAL A 19 -16.62 -13.08 -6.50
CA VAL A 19 -15.26 -12.68 -6.14
C VAL A 19 -15.29 -12.26 -4.68
N ASN A 20 -14.63 -13.03 -3.82
CA ASN A 20 -14.57 -12.75 -2.39
C ASN A 20 -13.43 -11.83 -2.03
N ARG A 21 -12.29 -11.98 -2.70
CA ARG A 21 -11.09 -11.19 -2.44
C ARG A 21 -10.30 -10.96 -3.72
N ILE A 22 -9.88 -9.72 -3.90
CA ILE A 22 -8.85 -9.34 -4.86
C ILE A 22 -7.74 -8.70 -4.03
N THR A 23 -6.55 -9.28 -4.07
CA THR A 23 -5.35 -8.67 -3.48
C THR A 23 -4.33 -8.46 -4.57
N ASN A 24 -3.73 -7.27 -4.59
CA ASN A 24 -2.61 -6.96 -5.46
C ASN A 24 -1.38 -6.56 -4.63
N SER A 25 -0.20 -6.80 -5.17
CA SER A 25 1.05 -6.33 -4.60
C SER A 25 2.03 -6.04 -5.73
N LYS A 26 2.79 -4.95 -5.60
CA LYS A 26 3.86 -4.58 -6.53
C LYS A 26 5.20 -4.79 -5.86
N ASN A 27 6.10 -5.52 -6.51
CA ASN A 27 7.50 -5.62 -6.13
C ASN A 27 8.34 -5.21 -7.35
N ASN A 28 8.93 -4.01 -7.31
CA ASN A 28 9.60 -3.39 -8.46
C ASN A 28 8.69 -3.37 -9.70
N ALA A 29 9.09 -4.05 -10.77
CA ALA A 29 8.36 -4.17 -12.02
C ALA A 29 7.34 -5.33 -12.05
N GLN A 30 7.24 -6.13 -11.00
CA GLN A 30 6.31 -7.27 -10.95
C GLN A 30 5.05 -6.92 -10.17
N LEU A 31 3.90 -6.95 -10.85
CA LEU A 31 2.58 -6.96 -10.23
C LEU A 31 2.15 -8.40 -9.98
N ARG A 32 1.81 -8.73 -8.74
CA ARG A 32 1.13 -9.99 -8.38
C ARG A 32 -0.31 -9.66 -8.04
N VAL A 33 -1.23 -10.39 -8.66
CA VAL A 33 -2.67 -10.34 -8.36
C VAL A 33 -3.08 -11.74 -7.89
N GLU A 34 -3.79 -11.79 -6.78
CA GLU A 34 -4.41 -13.00 -6.25
C GLU A 34 -5.93 -12.77 -6.20
N LEU A 35 -6.67 -13.72 -6.78
CA LEU A 35 -8.11 -13.68 -6.91
C LEU A 35 -8.70 -14.90 -6.18
N GLU A 36 -9.59 -14.66 -5.22
CA GLU A 36 -10.35 -15.70 -4.54
C GLU A 36 -11.79 -15.68 -5.04
N ILE A 37 -12.20 -16.79 -5.69
CA ILE A 37 -13.55 -16.99 -6.18
C ILE A 37 -14.23 -18.03 -5.29
N GLN A 38 -15.36 -17.66 -4.69
CA GLN A 38 -16.22 -18.60 -4.01
C GLN A 38 -17.31 -19.06 -4.95
N THR A 39 -17.55 -20.37 -4.96
CA THR A 39 -18.70 -20.97 -5.65
C THR A 39 -19.59 -21.68 -4.63
N THR A 40 -20.90 -21.56 -4.79
CA THR A 40 -21.88 -22.25 -3.93
C THR A 40 -22.93 -22.93 -4.79
N GLY A 41 -23.23 -24.18 -4.47
CA GLY A 41 -24.25 -24.98 -5.17
C GLY A 41 -24.05 -26.48 -4.96
N ALA A 42 -24.91 -27.28 -5.57
CA ALA A 42 -24.77 -28.73 -5.62
C ALA A 42 -23.91 -29.14 -6.83
N LEU A 43 -22.82 -29.87 -6.60
CA LEU A 43 -21.97 -30.39 -7.67
C LEU A 43 -22.61 -31.63 -8.29
N MET A 44 -23.10 -31.50 -9.53
CA MET A 44 -23.67 -32.63 -10.30
C MET A 44 -22.73 -33.09 -11.43
N GLN A 45 -21.98 -32.15 -12.01
CA GLN A 45 -21.02 -32.38 -13.08
C GLN A 45 -19.90 -31.34 -13.00
N ALA A 46 -18.66 -31.72 -13.33
CA ALA A 46 -17.54 -30.81 -13.46
C ALA A 46 -17.28 -30.51 -14.94
N ALA A 47 -17.12 -29.22 -15.27
CA ALA A 47 -16.71 -28.75 -16.58
C ALA A 47 -15.61 -27.70 -16.40
N ALA A 48 -14.62 -27.69 -17.29
CA ALA A 48 -13.61 -26.63 -17.34
C ALA A 48 -14.19 -25.42 -18.09
N ALA A 49 -14.05 -24.24 -17.50
CA ALA A 49 -14.39 -22.97 -18.12
C ALA A 49 -13.31 -21.94 -17.78
N GLU A 50 -13.14 -20.93 -18.63
CA GLU A 50 -12.26 -19.81 -18.35
C GLU A 50 -12.88 -18.93 -17.25
N ALA A 51 -12.17 -18.76 -16.13
CA ALA A 51 -12.63 -17.93 -15.00
C ALA A 51 -12.09 -16.50 -15.05
N LEU A 52 -11.01 -16.27 -15.80
CA LEU A 52 -10.39 -14.98 -16.02
C LEU A 52 -10.27 -14.78 -17.53
N CYS A 53 -11.08 -13.88 -18.09
CA CYS A 53 -11.15 -13.69 -19.54
C CYS A 53 -10.16 -12.63 -20.02
N GLU A 54 -10.01 -11.54 -19.28
CA GLU A 54 -9.22 -10.39 -19.73
C GLU A 54 -8.59 -9.64 -18.55
N VAL A 55 -7.36 -9.19 -18.73
CA VAL A 55 -6.64 -8.31 -17.79
C VAL A 55 -6.15 -7.13 -18.59
N GLU A 56 -6.83 -5.99 -18.41
CA GLU A 56 -6.41 -4.73 -19.03
C GLU A 56 -5.62 -3.91 -18.02
N LEU A 57 -4.51 -3.32 -18.48
CA LEU A 57 -3.85 -2.27 -17.71
C LEU A 57 -4.75 -1.03 -17.75
N GLY A 58 -5.04 -0.48 -16.58
CA GLY A 58 -5.73 0.79 -16.47
C GLY A 58 -4.83 1.96 -16.82
N GLU A 59 -5.06 3.09 -16.18
CA GLU A 59 -4.20 4.26 -16.32
C GLU A 59 -2.76 3.92 -15.93
N GLU A 60 -1.80 4.45 -16.71
CA GLU A 60 -0.40 4.37 -16.34
C GLU A 60 -0.25 4.98 -14.96
N TYR A 61 0.24 4.18 -14.01
CA TYR A 61 0.67 4.71 -12.74
C TYR A 61 1.80 5.67 -13.08
N ALA A 62 1.52 6.97 -13.07
CA ALA A 62 2.56 7.97 -13.23
C ALA A 62 3.65 7.57 -12.26
N ASP A 63 4.89 7.41 -12.75
CA ASP A 63 6.05 7.37 -11.89
C ASP A 63 6.01 8.72 -11.18
N GLY A 64 5.31 8.74 -10.05
CA GLY A 64 5.28 9.86 -9.15
C GLY A 64 6.74 10.16 -8.91
N ASN A 65 7.06 11.43 -8.91
CA ASN A 65 8.33 11.94 -8.43
C ASN A 65 8.49 11.66 -6.91
N ASP A 66 8.05 10.48 -6.45
CA ASP A 66 8.10 9.92 -5.12
C ASP A 66 9.56 9.53 -4.85
N GLY A 67 10.40 10.55 -4.82
CA GLY A 67 11.57 10.51 -3.97
C GLY A 67 11.13 10.03 -2.58
N PRO A 68 12.01 9.32 -1.85
CA PRO A 68 11.68 8.74 -0.56
C PRO A 68 10.86 9.70 0.30
N VAL A 69 9.64 9.32 0.70
CA VAL A 69 8.75 10.16 1.54
C VAL A 69 9.37 10.46 2.91
N LEU A 70 10.40 9.69 3.27
CA LEU A 70 11.12 9.76 4.52
C LEU A 70 12.60 9.38 4.31
N TYR A 71 13.52 10.16 4.86
CA TYR A 71 14.93 9.81 4.95
C TYR A 71 15.35 9.58 6.41
N LEU A 72 16.27 8.64 6.61
CA LEU A 72 16.98 8.43 7.89
C LEU A 72 18.36 9.08 7.80
N TYR A 73 18.62 10.06 8.67
CA TYR A 73 19.89 10.77 8.72
C TYR A 73 20.57 10.60 10.07
N TYR A 74 21.82 10.15 10.08
CA TYR A 74 22.62 10.01 11.29
C TYR A 74 23.36 11.31 11.57
N ALA A 75 22.78 12.18 12.37
CA ALA A 75 23.37 13.44 12.76
C ALA A 75 24.41 13.24 13.87
N ARG A 76 25.48 14.04 13.81
CA ARG A 76 26.48 14.23 14.87
C ARG A 76 26.11 15.40 15.74
N GLU A 77 26.67 15.46 16.93
CA GLU A 77 26.56 16.61 17.82
C GLU A 77 27.10 17.89 17.13
N GLY A 78 26.37 19.00 17.29
CA GLY A 78 26.74 20.32 16.76
C GLY A 78 26.38 20.56 15.29
N GLU A 79 25.65 19.65 14.63
CA GLU A 79 25.14 19.88 13.28
C GLU A 79 23.93 20.82 13.29
N ARG A 80 23.86 21.72 12.31
CA ARG A 80 22.75 22.68 12.19
C ARG A 80 21.53 21.98 11.58
N VAL A 81 20.42 21.97 12.31
CA VAL A 81 19.15 21.37 11.88
C VAL A 81 18.68 21.97 10.55
N PHE A 82 18.86 23.28 10.37
CA PHE A 82 18.54 23.96 9.12
C PHE A 82 19.36 23.46 7.92
N ASP A 83 20.65 23.19 8.09
CA ASP A 83 21.53 22.74 7.00
C ASP A 83 21.18 21.30 6.58
N ILE A 84 20.81 20.45 7.56
CA ILE A 84 20.27 19.11 7.32
C ILE A 84 18.96 19.21 6.55
N ALA A 85 17.99 19.98 7.03
CA ALA A 85 16.69 20.13 6.37
C ALA A 85 16.85 20.64 4.92
N LYS A 86 17.70 21.65 4.70
CA LYS A 86 18.00 22.20 3.38
C LYS A 86 18.55 21.15 2.41
N ARG A 87 19.45 20.27 2.88
CA ARG A 87 20.05 19.22 2.05
C ARG A 87 19.02 18.22 1.51
N TYR A 88 17.98 17.95 2.27
CA TYR A 88 16.93 17.00 1.94
C TYR A 88 15.63 17.67 1.46
N HIS A 89 15.70 18.98 1.16
CA HIS A 89 14.55 19.78 0.75
C HIS A 89 13.38 19.77 1.75
N ALA A 90 13.63 19.45 3.02
CA ALA A 90 12.63 19.43 4.07
C ALA A 90 12.47 20.81 4.73
N ARG A 91 11.32 21.06 5.37
CA ARG A 91 11.15 22.22 6.24
C ARG A 91 11.77 21.93 7.60
N ALA A 92 12.64 22.83 8.08
CA ALA A 92 13.31 22.65 9.37
C ALA A 92 12.32 22.50 10.54
N LYS A 93 11.19 23.23 10.51
CA LYS A 93 10.11 23.09 11.50
C LYS A 93 9.54 21.68 11.55
N ASP A 94 9.30 21.08 10.38
CA ASP A 94 8.70 19.75 10.29
C ASP A 94 9.71 18.67 10.73
N LEU A 95 11.00 18.87 10.42
CA LEU A 95 12.07 18.02 10.93
C LEU A 95 12.17 18.09 12.47
N VAL A 96 12.13 19.29 13.05
CA VAL A 96 12.15 19.49 14.52
C VAL A 96 10.96 18.80 15.18
N ALA A 97 9.75 18.99 14.65
CA ALA A 97 8.53 18.37 15.18
C ALA A 97 8.57 16.84 15.07
N ALA A 98 9.03 16.30 13.94
CA ALA A 98 9.12 14.86 13.69
C ALA A 98 10.14 14.14 14.59
N ASN A 99 11.13 14.87 15.12
CA ASN A 99 12.20 14.32 15.96
C ASN A 99 12.13 14.80 17.42
N HIS A 100 11.04 15.49 17.81
CA HIS A 100 10.87 16.03 19.15
C HIS A 100 12.05 16.89 19.63
N LEU A 101 12.66 17.67 18.73
CA LEU A 101 13.77 18.58 19.05
C LEU A 101 13.27 19.93 19.61
N GLU A 102 12.00 20.03 19.99
CA GLU A 102 11.45 21.22 20.61
C GLU A 102 11.93 21.29 22.07
N SER A 103 12.70 22.34 22.40
CA SER A 103 13.08 22.61 23.78
C SER A 103 11.91 23.29 24.51
N ASP A 104 11.49 22.72 25.63
CA ASP A 104 10.49 23.19 26.62
C ASP A 104 10.30 24.73 26.64
N GLY A 105 9.47 25.26 25.72
CA GLY A 105 9.15 26.69 25.61
C GLY A 105 10.27 27.64 25.15
N LYS A 106 11.39 27.16 24.61
CA LYS A 106 12.45 27.98 23.98
C LYS A 106 12.38 27.91 22.45
N ALA A 107 13.05 28.87 21.80
CA ALA A 107 13.22 28.87 20.34
C ALA A 107 13.67 27.47 19.84
N PRO A 108 13.20 27.04 18.66
CA PRO A 108 13.51 25.72 18.11
C PRO A 108 15.02 25.47 18.13
N GLN A 109 15.41 24.25 18.47
CA GLN A 109 16.80 23.87 18.65
C GLN A 109 17.56 23.99 17.31
N ASP A 110 18.51 24.93 17.23
CA ASP A 110 19.27 25.22 16.02
C ASP A 110 20.35 24.16 15.71
N LEU A 111 20.87 23.51 16.75
CA LEU A 111 21.99 22.56 16.69
C LEU A 111 21.59 21.23 17.34
N THR A 112 21.97 20.11 16.73
CA THR A 112 21.87 18.79 17.37
C THR A 112 22.74 18.76 18.62
N THR A 113 22.18 18.34 19.75
CA THR A 113 22.88 18.30 21.06
C THR A 113 23.64 17.00 21.30
N GLU A 114 23.34 15.97 20.52
CA GLU A 114 23.97 14.65 20.60
C GLU A 114 23.91 13.96 19.24
N THR A 115 24.65 12.86 19.10
CA THR A 115 24.52 11.96 17.95
C THR A 115 23.15 11.28 17.95
N ALA A 116 22.38 11.45 16.88
CA ALA A 116 21.00 10.96 16.80
C ALA A 116 20.63 10.47 15.39
N CYS A 117 19.67 9.55 15.32
CA CYS A 117 19.03 9.16 14.07
C CYS A 117 17.80 10.05 13.85
N LEU A 118 17.84 10.90 12.83
CA LEU A 118 16.79 11.85 12.51
C LEU A 118 15.90 11.33 11.39
N LEU A 119 14.59 11.45 11.60
CA LEU A 119 13.53 11.28 10.62
C LEU A 119 13.37 12.57 9.82
N ILE A 120 13.66 12.54 8.52
CA ILE A 120 13.51 13.71 7.65
C ILE A 120 12.32 13.50 6.71
N PRO A 121 11.20 14.23 6.92
CA PRO A 121 10.06 14.19 6.00
C PRO A 121 10.46 14.74 4.64
N ALA A 122 10.07 14.08 3.56
CA ALA A 122 10.19 14.67 2.22
C ALA A 122 9.27 15.88 2.10
N ALA A 123 9.68 16.89 1.33
CA ALA A 123 8.76 17.96 0.95
C ALA A 123 7.69 17.41 0.03
N LEU A 124 6.44 17.49 0.50
CA LEU A 124 5.22 17.46 -0.32
C LEU A 124 5.08 18.78 -1.08
#